data_AF-A0A564ZMM8-F1
#
_entry.id   AF-A0A564ZMM8-F1
#
_cell.length_a   1.000
_cell.length_b   1.000
_cell.length_c   1.000
_cell.angle_alpha   90.00
_cell.angle_beta   90.00
_cell.angle_gamma   90.00
#
_symmetry.space_group_name_H-M   'P 1'
#
loop_
_entity.id
_entity.type
_entity.pdbx_description
1 polymer ?
#
loop_
_entity_poly.entity_id
_entity_poly.type
_entity_poly.pdbx_seq_one_letter_code
_entity_poly.pdbx_strand_id
1 'polypeptide(L)' 'MITTTIEYEKAQAELQDLQARLAELQRNHPIGEKGFTKAGIRKLIARLNEELAVFEGSEEARSSPSH' A
#
# COMPACT_ATOMS: atom_id res chain seq x y z
N MET A 1 0.95 -3.00 -11.23
CA MET A 1 2.30 -3.52 -10.99
C MET A 1 3.24 -2.35 -11.13
N ILE A 2 4.00 -2.04 -10.08
CA ILE A 2 4.91 -0.90 -10.02
C ILE A 2 6.20 -1.28 -10.74
N THR A 3 6.62 -0.48 -11.73
CA THR A 3 7.79 -0.80 -12.57
C THR A 3 8.80 0.35 -12.67
N THR A 4 8.42 1.54 -12.19
CA THR A 4 9.26 2.75 -12.23
C THR A 4 9.26 3.45 -10.88
N THR A 5 10.31 4.23 -10.61
CA THR A 5 10.42 5.03 -9.38
C THR A 5 9.27 6.03 -9.24
N ILE A 6 8.76 6.59 -10.35
CA ILE A 6 7.61 7.52 -10.33
C ILE A 6 6.33 6.79 -9.90
N GLU A 7 6.11 5.56 -10.37
CA GLU A 7 4.98 4.75 -9.93
C GLU A 7 5.11 4.33 -8.47
N TYR A 8 6.33 4.05 -8.03
CA TYR A 8 6.64 3.73 -6.64
C TYR A 8 6.31 4.90 -5.70
N GLU A 9 6.76 6.11 -6.03
CA GLU A 9 6.45 7.33 -5.26
C GLU A 9 4.94 7.60 -5.18
N LYS A 10 4.23 7.44 -6.30
CA LYS A 10 2.76 7.59 -6.34
C LYS A 10 2.06 6.54 -5.49
N ALA A 11 2.50 5.29 -5.56
CA ALA A 11 1.96 4.20 -4.77
C ALA A 11 2.20 4.40 -3.26
N GLN A 12 3.36 4.94 -2.87
CA GLN A 12 3.62 5.33 -1.49
C GLN A 12 2.69 6.45 -1.01
N ALA A 13 2.47 7.48 -1.83
CA ALA A 13 1.54 8.56 -1.50
C ALA A 13 0.10 8.05 -1.36
N GLU A 14 -0.34 7.17 -2.27
CA GLU A 14 -1.66 6.53 -2.20
C GLU A 14 -1.80 5.64 -0.97
N LEU A 15 -0.76 4.89 -0.61
CA LEU A 15 -0.73 4.08 0.60
C LEU A 15 -0.94 4.93 1.86
N GLN A 16 -0.26 6.07 1.95
CA GLN A 16 -0.40 7.00 3.07
C GLN A 16 -1.82 7.57 3.17
N ASP A 17 -2.42 7.98 2.05
CA ASP A 17 -3.80 8.48 2.02
C ASP A 17 -4.80 7.41 2.49
N LEU A 18 -4.67 6.17 1.97
CA LEU A 18 -5.53 5.07 2.35
C LEU A 18 -5.40 4.70 3.83
N GLN A 19 -4.18 4.76 4.38
CA GLN A 19 -3.95 4.55 5.81
C GLN A 19 -4.59 5.65 6.66
N ALA A 20 -4.43 6.92 6.28
CA ALA A 20 -5.05 8.05 6.96
C ALA A 20 -6.58 7.94 6.96
N ARG A 21 -7.16 7.63 5.79
CA ARG A 21 -8.60 7.42 5.63
C ARG A 21 -9.11 6.23 6.44
N LEU A 22 -8.34 5.14 6.52
CA LEU A 22 -8.70 4.00 7.36
C LEU A 22 -8.70 4.38 8.85
N ALA A 23 -7.68 5.13 9.30
CA ALA A 23 -7.58 5.59 10.67
C ALA A 23 -8.75 6.51 11.05
N GLU A 24 -9.12 7.43 10.15
CA GLU A 24 -10.30 8.28 10.32
C GLU A 24 -11.59 7.45 10.41
N LEU A 25 -11.80 6.50 9.51
CA LEU A 25 -12.97 5.61 9.53
C LEU A 25 -13.02 4.74 10.79
N GLN A 26 -11.88 4.32 11.33
CA GLN A 26 -11.80 3.58 12.59
C GLN A 26 -12.14 4.48 13.78
N ARG A 27 -11.69 5.74 13.78
CA ARG A 27 -12.00 6.72 14.82
C ARG A 27 -13.49 7.07 14.84
N ASN A 28 -14.09 7.30 13.68
CA ASN A 28 -15.49 7.72 13.56
C ASN A 28 -16.49 6.58 13.77
N HIS A 29 -16.07 5.32 13.50
CA HIS A 29 -16.94 4.15 13.64
C HIS A 29 -16.24 3.05 14.46
N PRO A 30 -16.10 3.23 15.79
CA PRO A 30 -15.19 2.43 16.59
C PRO A 30 -15.59 0.94 16.68
N ILE A 31 -16.87 0.57 16.72
CA ILE A 31 -17.30 -0.82 16.94
C ILE A 31 -18.65 -1.12 16.26
N GLY A 32 -18.77 -2.28 15.60
CA GLY A 32 -20.06 -2.90 15.23
C GLY A 32 -20.53 -2.72 13.78
N GLU A 33 -20.11 -1.67 13.08
CA GLU A 33 -20.50 -1.47 11.69
C GLU A 33 -19.58 -2.22 10.72
N LYS A 34 -20.13 -3.26 10.08
CA LYS A 34 -19.55 -3.93 8.91
C LYS A 34 -19.59 -2.99 7.71
N GLY A 35 -18.69 -2.01 7.67
CA GLY A 35 -18.51 -1.11 6.54
C GLY A 35 -17.67 -1.77 5.44
N PHE A 36 -18.26 -1.96 4.25
CA PHE A 36 -17.55 -2.38 3.03
C PHE A 36 -16.30 -1.52 2.76
N THR A 37 -16.34 -0.25 3.16
CA THR A 37 -15.25 0.72 3.03
C THR A 37 -14.01 0.36 3.85
N LYS A 38 -14.14 -0.09 5.11
CA LYS A 38 -12.98 -0.49 5.93
C LYS A 38 -12.29 -1.73 5.37
N ALA A 39 -13.07 -2.73 4.94
CA ALA A 39 -12.54 -3.94 4.34
C ALA A 39 -11.92 -3.67 2.96
N GLY A 40 -12.57 -2.82 2.15
CA GLY A 40 -12.06 -2.39 0.85
C GLY A 40 -10.73 -1.64 0.97
N ILE A 41 -10.63 -0.66 1.86
CA ILE A 41 -9.40 0.10 2.08
C ILE A 41 -8.27 -0.82 2.58
N ARG A 42 -8.55 -1.74 3.51
CA ARG A 42 -7.55 -2.73 3.95
C ARG A 42 -7.06 -3.63 2.81
N LYS A 43 -7.94 -4.04 1.89
CA LYS A 43 -7.56 -4.82 0.70
C LYS A 43 -6.69 -4.01 -0.26
N LEU A 44 -7.02 -2.73 -0.46
CA LEU A 44 -6.22 -1.83 -1.30
C LEU A 44 -4.82 -1.58 -0.70
N ILE A 45 -4.74 -1.34 0.62
CA ILE A 45 -3.47 -1.23 1.36
C ILE A 45 -2.64 -2.51 1.19
N ALA A 46 -3.24 -3.68 1.37
CA ALA A 46 -2.54 -4.96 1.23
C ALA A 46 -1.96 -5.15 -0.17
N ARG A 47 -2.74 -4.83 -1.21
CA ARG A 47 -2.30 -4.88 -2.60
C ARG A 47 -1.14 -3.92 -2.88
N LEU A 48 -1.23 -2.67 -2.41
CA LEU A 48 -0.15 -1.69 -2.60
C LEU A 48 1.15 -2.13 -1.92
N ASN A 49 1.07 -2.67 -0.70
CA ASN A 49 2.25 -3.21 -0.02
C ASN A 49 2.88 -4.37 -0.80
N GLU A 50 2.08 -5.26 -1.38
CA GLU A 50 2.58 -6.35 -2.22
C GLU A 50 3.28 -5.80 -3.48
N GLU A 51 2.66 -4.86 -4.18
CA GLU A 51 3.26 -4.26 -5.38
C GLU A 51 4.56 -3.47 -5.07
N LEU A 52 4.62 -2.77 -3.93
CA LEU A 52 5.82 -2.07 -3.46
C LEU A 52 6.95 -3.04 -3.11
N ALA A 53 6.65 -4.11 -2.37
CA ALA A 53 7.64 -5.13 -2.00
C ALA A 53 8.23 -5.85 -3.23
N VAL A 54 7.41 -6.12 -4.25
CA VAL A 54 7.89 -6.69 -5.52
C VAL A 54 8.85 -5.76 -6.24
N PHE A 55 8.55 -4.45 -6.27
CA PHE A 55 9.43 -3.46 -6.88
C PHE A 55 10.76 -3.35 -6.11
N GLU A 56 10.72 -3.26 -4.79
CA GLU A 56 11.91 -3.19 -3.92
C GLU A 56 12.82 -4.41 -4.10
N GLY A 57 12.26 -5.62 -4.08
CA GLY A 57 13.04 -6.84 -4.32
C GLY A 57 13.62 -6.91 -5.73
N SER A 58 12.94 -6.33 -6.72
CA SER A 58 13.46 -6.25 -8.10
C SER A 58 14.64 -5.27 -8.22
N GLU A 59 14.57 -4.12 -7.54
CA GLU A 59 15.66 -3.13 -7.51
C GLU A 59 16.87 -3.63 -6.71
N GLU A 60 16.66 -4.38 -5.62
CA GLU A 60 17.75 -5.03 -4.87
C GLU A 60 18.49 -6.06 -5.74
N ALA A 61 17.75 -6.85 -6.53
CA ALA A 61 18.34 -7.82 -7.46
C ALA A 61 19.12 -7.14 -8.60
N ARG A 62 18.71 -5.96 -9.06
CA ARG A 62 19.46 -5.17 -10.06
C ARG A 62 20.71 -4.53 -9.49
N SER A 63 20.68 -4.15 -8.21
CA SER A 63 21.76 -3.44 -7.53
C SER A 63 22.82 -4.38 -6.95
N SER A 64 22.51 -5.67 -6.79
CA SER A 64 23.45 -6.69 -6.36
C SER A 64 24.29 -7.18 -7.54
N PRO A 65 25.62 -6.92 -7.57
CA PRO A 65 26.48 -7.53 -8.58
C PRO A 65 26.51 -9.04 -8.33
N SER A 66 26.11 -9.82 -9.33
CA SER A 66 26.29 -11.26 -9.36
C SER A 66 27.78 -11.58 -9.17
N HIS A 67 28.11 -12.16 -8.02
CA HIS A 67 29.46 -12.51 -7.63
C HIS A 67 29.80 -13.95 -8.06
#